data_AF-A0A2J6H870-F1
#
_entry.id   AF-A0A2J6H870-F1
#
_cell.length_a   1.000
_cell.length_b   1.000
_cell.length_c   1.000
_cell.angle_alpha   90.00
_cell.angle_beta   90.00
_cell.angle_gamma   90.00
#
_symmetry.space_group_name_H-M   'P 1'
#
loop_
_entity.id
_entity.type
_entity.pdbx_description
1 polymer ?
#
loop_
_entity_poly.entity_id
_entity_poly.type
_entity_poly.pdbx_seq_one_letter_code
_entity_poly.pdbx_strand_id
1 'polypeptide(L)'
;MYFKQFTKWCLLWIVAVALFASACQKDTKDQAVENKKNAVQADSALALNPNDNFLASSGVLTLKMRDTTYIFDASKDSVAFVNMHVEDNRYFGITAINKAHNLSFGISSKGVAADSITKAIAGGQLIVINDGLHSKQYTLVPYAQPGDVGTLKLVSYMRNDTLAKGSFFTFLAADNDSPAQLYRVDGTFELRLKSKK
;
A
#
# COMPACT_ATOMS: atom_id res chain seq x y z
N MET A 1 -32.92 7.09 -76.27
CA MET A 1 -32.56 8.37 -75.63
C MET A 1 -33.00 8.38 -74.17
N TYR A 2 -32.45 7.48 -73.32
CA TYR A 2 -32.94 7.26 -71.93
C TYR A 2 -31.83 6.98 -70.90
N PHE A 3 -30.55 7.11 -71.24
CA PHE A 3 -29.44 6.77 -70.34
C PHE A 3 -28.78 7.98 -69.63
N LYS A 4 -29.03 9.21 -70.10
CA LYS A 4 -28.40 10.44 -69.55
C LYS A 4 -29.17 11.05 -68.37
N GLN A 5 -30.43 10.66 -68.13
CA GLN A 5 -31.24 11.16 -67.02
C GLN A 5 -31.11 10.29 -65.76
N PHE A 6 -30.85 8.99 -65.90
CA PHE A 6 -30.70 8.07 -64.76
C PHE A 6 -29.43 8.34 -63.95
N THR A 7 -28.33 8.68 -64.62
CA THR A 7 -27.04 9.02 -63.98
C THR A 7 -27.10 10.32 -63.19
N LYS A 8 -27.92 11.30 -63.60
CA LYS A 8 -28.15 12.54 -62.82
C LYS A 8 -28.97 12.29 -61.55
N TRP A 9 -29.88 11.33 -61.59
CA TRP A 9 -30.70 10.96 -60.43
C TRP A 9 -29.91 10.17 -59.38
N CYS A 10 -29.05 9.24 -59.79
CA CYS A 10 -28.17 8.51 -58.88
C CYS A 10 -27.14 9.41 -58.17
N LEU A 11 -26.63 10.44 -58.85
CA LEU A 11 -25.66 11.38 -58.25
C LEU A 11 -26.30 12.26 -57.16
N LEU A 12 -27.59 12.58 -57.28
CA LEU A 12 -28.34 13.35 -56.29
C LEU A 12 -28.59 12.55 -54.99
N TRP A 13 -28.82 11.24 -55.11
CA TRP A 13 -28.97 10.36 -53.93
C TRP A 13 -27.65 10.15 -53.16
N ILE A 14 -26.51 10.05 -53.85
CA ILE A 14 -25.20 9.88 -53.20
C ILE A 14 -24.82 11.14 -52.40
N VAL A 15 -25.12 12.34 -52.92
CA VAL A 15 -24.87 13.61 -52.20
C VAL A 15 -25.83 13.77 -51.01
N ALA A 16 -27.09 13.32 -51.13
CA ALA A 16 -28.05 13.37 -50.03
C ALA A 16 -27.66 12.44 -48.87
N VAL A 17 -27.17 11.22 -49.13
CA VAL A 17 -26.74 10.28 -48.08
C VAL A 17 -25.45 10.76 -47.37
N ALA A 18 -24.54 11.44 -48.08
CA ALA A 18 -23.34 12.01 -47.48
C ALA A 18 -23.63 13.19 -46.52
N LEU A 19 -24.75 13.92 -46.72
CA LEU A 19 -25.16 15.03 -45.86
C LEU A 19 -25.89 14.58 -44.57
N PHE A 20 -26.48 13.37 -44.55
CA PHE A 20 -27.09 12.82 -43.33
C PHE A 20 -26.06 12.16 -42.39
N ALA A 21 -24.90 11.71 -42.91
CA ALA A 21 -23.85 11.10 -42.08
C ALA A 21 -23.07 12.11 -41.21
N SER A 22 -23.15 13.42 -41.50
CA SER A 22 -22.50 14.48 -40.72
C SER A 22 -23.41 15.13 -39.67
N ALA A 23 -24.70 14.77 -39.60
CA ALA A 23 -25.66 15.35 -38.67
C ALA A 23 -25.93 14.50 -37.40
N CYS A 24 -25.28 13.32 -37.25
CA CYS A 24 -25.42 12.43 -36.09
C CYS A 24 -24.08 12.12 -35.39
N GLN A 25 -23.19 13.11 -35.26
CA GLN A 25 -22.02 13.02 -34.37
C GLN A 25 -21.89 14.26 -33.46
N LYS A 26 -23.02 14.72 -32.94
CA LYS A 26 -23.06 15.65 -31.81
C LYS A 26 -23.57 14.85 -30.61
N ASP A 27 -22.85 14.94 -29.49
CA ASP A 27 -23.24 14.42 -28.16
C ASP A 27 -22.91 12.96 -27.80
N THR A 28 -21.70 12.47 -28.11
CA THR A 28 -21.20 11.22 -27.44
C THR A 28 -19.73 11.25 -27.03
N LYS A 29 -18.96 12.29 -27.40
CA LYS A 29 -17.56 12.41 -26.98
C LYS A 29 -17.38 13.06 -25.61
N ASP A 30 -18.32 13.90 -25.17
CA ASP A 30 -18.17 14.61 -23.89
C ASP A 30 -18.48 13.73 -22.67
N GLN A 31 -19.43 12.79 -22.76
CA GLN A 31 -19.70 11.85 -21.66
C GLN A 31 -18.56 10.83 -21.44
N ALA A 32 -17.86 10.41 -22.49
CA ALA A 32 -16.73 9.48 -22.35
C ALA A 32 -15.48 10.16 -21.76
N VAL A 33 -15.28 11.45 -22.06
CA VAL A 33 -14.20 12.26 -21.49
C VAL A 33 -14.55 12.67 -20.06
N GLU A 34 -15.80 13.03 -19.75
CA GLU A 34 -16.25 13.30 -18.38
C GLU A 34 -16.21 12.05 -17.50
N ASN A 35 -16.59 10.87 -17.99
CA ASN A 35 -16.46 9.63 -17.22
C ASN A 35 -15.00 9.26 -16.95
N LYS A 36 -14.08 9.51 -17.90
CA LYS A 36 -12.64 9.37 -17.66
C LYS A 36 -12.09 10.45 -16.72
N LYS A 37 -12.58 11.69 -16.81
CA LYS A 37 -12.16 12.80 -15.96
C LYS A 37 -12.68 12.64 -14.52
N ASN A 38 -13.87 12.07 -14.35
CA ASN A 38 -14.46 11.72 -13.07
C ASN A 38 -13.79 10.48 -12.45
N ALA A 39 -13.38 9.48 -13.26
CA ALA A 39 -12.55 8.38 -12.79
C ALA A 39 -11.15 8.85 -12.35
N VAL A 40 -10.53 9.78 -13.09
CA VAL A 40 -9.22 10.37 -12.75
C VAL A 40 -9.31 11.37 -11.57
N GLN A 41 -10.44 12.07 -11.41
CA GLN A 41 -10.68 12.94 -10.25
C GLN A 41 -11.05 12.16 -8.98
N ALA A 42 -11.70 11.00 -9.10
CA ALA A 42 -11.90 10.08 -7.98
C ALA A 42 -10.56 9.51 -7.47
N ASP A 43 -9.61 9.21 -8.37
CA ASP A 43 -8.24 8.82 -8.01
C ASP A 43 -7.38 9.98 -7.46
N SER A 44 -7.78 11.23 -7.69
CA SER A 44 -7.05 12.43 -7.21
C SER A 44 -7.42 12.87 -5.79
N ALA A 45 -8.38 12.21 -5.12
CA ALA A 45 -8.77 12.57 -3.75
C ALA A 45 -7.65 12.33 -2.71
N LEU A 46 -6.62 11.58 -3.08
CA LEU A 46 -5.41 11.36 -2.31
C LEU A 46 -4.19 11.42 -3.27
N ALA A 47 -3.80 12.63 -3.68
CA ALA A 47 -2.46 12.86 -4.22
C ALA A 47 -1.40 12.69 -3.11
N LEU A 48 -1.33 11.49 -2.55
CA LEU A 48 -0.31 11.08 -1.60
C LEU A 48 0.92 10.70 -2.41
N ASN A 49 2.07 11.26 -2.07
CA ASN A 49 3.32 10.81 -2.64
C ASN A 49 3.62 9.42 -2.06
N PRO A 50 3.69 8.35 -2.86
CA PRO A 50 3.92 6.99 -2.36
C PRO A 50 5.27 6.81 -1.65
N ASN A 51 6.14 7.84 -1.66
CA ASN A 51 7.40 7.88 -0.94
C ASN A 51 7.31 8.55 0.45
N ASP A 52 6.16 9.06 0.86
CA ASP A 52 5.98 9.68 2.18
C ASP A 52 5.75 8.64 3.29
N ASN A 53 5.79 9.10 4.54
CA ASN A 53 5.39 8.33 5.72
C ASN A 53 3.93 8.65 6.07
N PHE A 54 3.17 7.63 6.44
CA PHE A 54 1.73 7.76 6.66
C PHE A 54 1.32 7.19 8.00
N LEU A 55 0.73 8.03 8.85
CA LEU A 55 0.07 7.59 10.07
C LEU A 55 -1.28 6.96 9.71
N ALA A 56 -1.50 5.72 10.15
CA ALA A 56 -2.77 5.03 9.99
C ALA A 56 -3.81 5.69 10.91
N SER A 57 -5.04 5.85 10.40
CA SER A 57 -6.15 6.41 11.18
C SER A 57 -6.98 5.35 11.90
N SER A 58 -6.92 4.12 11.39
CA SER A 58 -7.65 2.96 11.87
C SER A 58 -7.03 1.69 11.29
N GLY A 59 -7.48 0.55 11.79
CA GLY A 59 -6.91 -0.74 11.46
C GLY A 59 -6.06 -1.30 12.58
N VAL A 60 -5.52 -2.49 12.36
CA VAL A 60 -4.85 -3.28 13.39
C VAL A 60 -3.53 -3.81 12.85
N LEU A 61 -2.49 -3.73 13.69
CA LEU A 61 -1.27 -4.51 13.57
C LEU A 61 -1.26 -5.55 14.70
N THR A 62 -1.11 -6.82 14.34
CA THR A 62 -1.00 -7.93 15.27
C THR A 62 0.37 -8.58 15.14
N LEU A 63 0.99 -8.90 16.27
CA LEU A 63 2.24 -9.63 16.35
C LEU A 63 2.10 -10.78 17.31
N LYS A 64 2.57 -11.96 16.92
CA LYS A 64 2.63 -13.13 17.76
C LYS A 64 4.08 -13.53 17.95
N MET A 65 4.52 -13.59 19.20
CA MET A 65 5.84 -14.06 19.59
C MET A 65 5.68 -15.00 20.78
N ARG A 66 6.10 -16.27 20.62
CA ARG A 66 5.80 -17.35 21.58
C ARG A 66 4.28 -17.45 21.82
N ASP A 67 3.87 -17.44 23.08
CA ASP A 67 2.47 -17.50 23.51
C ASP A 67 1.84 -16.11 23.68
N THR A 68 2.60 -15.04 23.41
CA THR A 68 2.14 -13.66 23.55
C THR A 68 1.67 -13.10 22.22
N THR A 69 0.52 -12.46 22.23
CA THR A 69 0.00 -11.67 21.11
C THR A 69 -0.04 -10.20 21.49
N TYR A 70 0.66 -9.38 20.72
CA TYR A 70 0.67 -7.93 20.83
C TYR A 70 -0.24 -7.35 19.76
N ILE A 71 -1.07 -6.38 20.13
CA ILE A 71 -2.03 -5.75 19.22
C ILE A 71 -1.85 -4.24 19.34
N PHE A 72 -1.62 -3.58 18.20
CA PHE A 72 -1.67 -2.14 18.07
C PHE A 72 -2.94 -1.76 17.30
N ASP A 73 -3.78 -0.95 17.92
CA ASP A 73 -5.01 -0.43 17.35
C ASP A 73 -4.75 0.99 16.86
N ALA A 74 -4.69 1.20 15.55
CA ALA A 74 -4.33 2.50 14.96
C ALA A 74 -5.35 3.62 15.26
N SER A 75 -6.50 3.31 15.85
CA SER A 75 -7.43 4.33 16.37
C SER A 75 -7.02 4.88 17.75
N LYS A 76 -6.10 4.21 18.45
CA LYS A 76 -5.65 4.52 19.81
C LYS A 76 -4.14 4.70 19.92
N ASP A 77 -3.41 3.88 19.17
CA ASP A 77 -1.96 3.76 19.13
C ASP A 77 -1.40 4.47 17.89
N SER A 78 -0.14 4.87 17.95
CA SER A 78 0.56 5.47 16.83
C SER A 78 1.11 4.37 15.93
N VAL A 79 0.38 4.02 14.87
CA VAL A 79 0.82 3.03 13.87
C VAL A 79 1.03 3.73 12.54
N ALA A 80 2.23 3.61 11.97
CA ALA A 80 2.58 4.24 10.70
C ALA A 80 3.12 3.22 9.69
N PHE A 81 2.78 3.44 8.42
CA PHE A 81 3.51 2.86 7.30
C PHE A 81 4.59 3.85 6.89
N VAL A 82 5.84 3.39 6.81
CA VAL A 82 6.98 4.25 6.53
C VAL A 82 7.65 3.89 5.21
N ASN A 83 8.04 4.91 4.46
CA ASN A 83 8.93 4.84 3.32
C ASN A 83 10.16 5.70 3.64
N MET A 84 11.34 5.08 3.63
CA MET A 84 12.58 5.71 4.09
C MET A 84 13.64 5.65 2.99
N HIS A 85 14.49 6.67 2.97
CA HIS A 85 15.68 6.72 2.14
C HIS A 85 16.90 6.86 3.06
N VAL A 86 17.82 5.91 2.98
CA VAL A 86 19.07 5.89 3.75
C VAL A 86 20.20 5.70 2.75
N GLU A 87 20.98 6.75 2.53
CA GLU A 87 21.96 6.82 1.45
C GLU A 87 21.29 6.45 0.11
N ASP A 88 21.90 5.60 -0.71
CA ASP A 88 21.33 5.14 -1.98
C ASP A 88 20.23 4.08 -1.83
N ASN A 89 19.89 3.69 -0.60
CA ASN A 89 18.96 2.60 -0.33
C ASN A 89 17.57 3.13 0.03
N ARG A 90 16.53 2.47 -0.51
CA ARG A 90 15.14 2.69 -0.11
C ARG A 90 14.68 1.55 0.78
N TYR A 91 13.84 1.87 1.75
CA TYR A 91 13.21 0.93 2.64
C TYR A 91 11.73 1.29 2.79
N PHE A 92 10.92 0.28 3.08
CA PHE A 92 9.55 0.48 3.51
C PHE A 92 9.23 -0.45 4.67
N GLY A 93 8.23 -0.11 5.48
CA GLY A 93 7.98 -0.84 6.70
C GLY A 93 6.81 -0.32 7.51
N ILE A 94 6.69 -0.87 8.72
CA ILE A 94 5.65 -0.51 9.69
C ILE A 94 6.35 -0.16 10.99
N THR A 95 5.91 0.93 11.61
CA THR A 95 6.27 1.29 12.98
C THR A 95 5.00 1.40 13.81
N ALA A 96 5.08 1.02 15.08
CA ALA A 96 3.97 1.09 16.00
C ALA A 96 4.45 1.41 17.42
N ILE A 97 3.76 2.32 18.11
CA ILE A 97 3.98 2.64 19.52
C ILE A 97 2.62 2.73 20.18
N ASN A 98 2.43 1.97 21.26
CA ASN A 98 1.16 2.00 21.98
C ASN A 98 1.01 3.30 22.80
N LYS A 99 -0.22 3.68 23.11
CA LYS A 99 -0.50 4.92 23.85
C LYS A 99 0.18 5.01 25.21
N ALA A 100 0.41 3.88 25.87
CA ALA A 100 1.11 3.82 27.16
C ALA A 100 2.63 3.99 27.02
N HIS A 101 3.16 4.04 25.80
CA HIS A 101 4.59 4.12 25.49
C HIS A 101 5.44 3.02 26.14
N ASN A 102 4.84 1.86 26.41
CA ASN A 102 5.51 0.72 27.01
C ASN A 102 5.67 -0.47 26.05
N LEU A 103 5.20 -0.31 24.81
CA LEU A 103 5.35 -1.28 23.74
C LEU A 103 5.62 -0.53 22.44
N SER A 104 6.72 -0.86 21.78
CA SER A 104 7.03 -0.34 20.44
C SER A 104 7.53 -1.44 19.53
N PHE A 105 7.26 -1.28 18.25
CA PHE A 105 7.63 -2.23 17.22
C PHE A 105 8.02 -1.51 15.93
N GLY A 106 8.99 -2.07 15.23
CA GLY A 106 9.37 -1.66 13.88
C GLY A 106 9.78 -2.86 13.04
N ILE A 107 9.38 -2.88 11.79
CA ILE A 107 9.87 -3.85 10.80
C ILE A 107 10.00 -3.19 9.43
N SER A 108 11.06 -3.53 8.70
CA SER A 108 11.32 -2.95 7.39
C SER A 108 11.85 -3.97 6.38
N SER A 109 11.72 -3.61 5.11
CA SER A 109 12.28 -4.34 3.97
C SER A 109 12.91 -3.35 3.00
N LYS A 110 13.94 -3.80 2.28
CA LYS A 110 14.62 -2.98 1.26
C LYS A 110 13.78 -2.91 -0.01
N GLY A 111 13.71 -1.73 -0.63
CA GLY A 111 13.03 -1.45 -1.89
C GLY A 111 11.94 -0.40 -1.77
N VAL A 112 10.99 -0.44 -2.70
CA VAL A 112 9.83 0.46 -2.77
C VAL A 112 8.57 -0.36 -2.50
N ALA A 113 7.66 0.19 -1.69
CA ALA A 113 6.37 -0.43 -1.43
C ALA A 113 5.49 -0.43 -2.69
N ALA A 114 4.81 -1.55 -2.93
CA ALA A 114 3.89 -1.72 -4.04
C ALA A 114 2.87 -2.82 -3.70
N ASP A 115 1.78 -2.88 -4.46
CA ASP A 115 0.80 -3.96 -4.34
C ASP A 115 1.41 -5.33 -4.66
N SER A 116 0.98 -6.35 -3.93
CA SER A 116 1.32 -7.76 -4.19
C SER A 116 2.81 -8.09 -4.21
N ILE A 117 3.64 -7.38 -3.42
CA ILE A 117 5.07 -7.68 -3.30
C ILE A 117 5.38 -8.52 -2.06
N THR A 118 6.43 -9.32 -2.16
CA THR A 118 7.07 -9.98 -1.01
C THR A 118 8.55 -9.63 -1.03
N LYS A 119 9.07 -9.15 0.10
CA LYS A 119 10.47 -8.75 0.26
C LYS A 119 11.05 -9.38 1.52
N ALA A 120 12.36 -9.65 1.50
CA ALA A 120 13.08 -10.09 2.67
C ALA A 120 13.14 -8.96 3.71
N ILE A 121 13.02 -9.33 4.98
CA ILE A 121 13.17 -8.38 6.09
C ILE A 121 14.61 -7.85 6.11
N ALA A 122 14.74 -6.53 6.29
CA ALA A 122 16.02 -5.84 6.37
C ALA A 122 16.29 -5.25 7.78
N GLY A 123 15.25 -5.10 8.60
CA GLY A 123 15.35 -4.63 9.97
C GLY A 123 14.10 -4.98 10.75
N GLY A 124 14.26 -5.17 12.06
CA GLY A 124 13.17 -5.56 12.95
C GLY A 124 13.53 -5.27 14.41
N GLN A 125 12.60 -4.70 15.16
CA GLN A 125 12.76 -4.46 16.58
C GLN A 125 11.41 -4.54 17.30
N LEU A 126 11.39 -5.14 18.48
CA LEU A 126 10.30 -5.10 19.44
C LEU A 126 10.86 -4.68 20.79
N ILE A 127 10.31 -3.64 21.40
CA ILE A 127 10.69 -3.19 22.74
C ILE A 127 9.47 -3.30 23.64
N VAL A 128 9.65 -3.97 24.78
CA VAL A 128 8.65 -4.10 25.84
C VAL A 128 9.24 -3.47 27.10
N ILE A 129 8.62 -2.41 27.58
CA ILE A 129 8.99 -1.72 28.81
C ILE A 129 8.07 -2.25 29.90
N ASN A 130 8.61 -3.04 30.83
CA ASN A 130 7.80 -3.58 31.93
C ASN A 130 7.60 -2.53 33.02
N ASP A 131 8.62 -1.70 33.25
CA ASP A 131 8.61 -0.54 34.12
C ASP A 131 9.72 0.46 33.70
N GLY A 132 9.84 1.59 34.39
CA GLY A 132 10.81 2.64 34.05
C GLY A 132 12.30 2.25 34.15
N LEU A 133 12.62 1.07 34.69
CA LEU A 133 13.99 0.56 34.86
C LEU A 133 14.28 -0.71 34.05
N HIS A 134 13.24 -1.46 33.66
CA HIS A 134 13.37 -2.73 32.98
C HIS A 134 12.70 -2.71 31.61
N SER A 135 13.52 -2.75 30.56
CA SER A 135 13.09 -2.98 29.19
C SER A 135 13.61 -4.33 28.68
N LYS A 136 12.81 -4.96 27.82
CA LYS A 136 13.21 -6.11 27.00
C LYS A 136 13.21 -5.66 25.56
N GLN A 137 14.37 -5.69 24.94
CA GLN A 137 14.53 -5.37 23.53
C GLN A 137 14.85 -6.64 22.76
N TYR A 138 14.14 -6.80 21.65
CA TYR A 138 14.32 -7.88 20.70
C TYR A 138 14.68 -7.27 19.35
N THR A 139 15.75 -7.73 18.72
CA THR A 139 16.28 -7.18 17.46
C THR A 139 16.48 -8.26 16.42
N LEU A 140 16.39 -7.88 15.14
CA LEU A 140 16.77 -8.76 14.04
C LEU A 140 18.25 -9.10 14.16
N VAL A 141 18.58 -10.39 14.15
CA VAL A 141 19.98 -10.82 14.22
C VAL A 141 20.74 -10.44 12.94
N PRO A 142 21.95 -9.84 13.05
CA PRO A 142 22.72 -9.40 11.90
C PRO A 142 23.37 -10.54 11.09
N TYR A 143 23.26 -11.79 11.55
CA TYR A 143 23.95 -12.96 10.99
C TYR A 143 23.04 -14.00 10.33
N ALA A 144 21.76 -13.71 10.14
CA ALA A 144 20.86 -14.61 9.42
C ALA A 144 21.21 -14.62 7.92
N GLN A 145 21.28 -15.81 7.30
CA GLN A 145 21.60 -15.91 5.88
C GLN A 145 20.45 -15.31 5.02
N PRO A 146 20.70 -14.92 3.76
CA PRO A 146 19.64 -14.48 2.87
C PRO A 146 18.50 -15.50 2.77
N GLY A 147 17.32 -15.15 3.28
CA GLY A 147 16.15 -16.04 3.40
C GLY A 147 15.80 -16.45 4.84
N ASP A 148 16.75 -16.38 5.77
CA ASP A 148 16.54 -16.76 7.18
C ASP A 148 15.89 -15.65 8.00
N VAL A 149 16.03 -14.38 7.57
CA VAL A 149 15.49 -13.19 8.24
C VAL A 149 13.97 -13.06 8.15
N GLY A 150 13.33 -13.89 7.34
CA GLY A 150 11.89 -13.86 7.08
C GLY A 150 11.46 -12.87 6.00
N THR A 151 10.16 -12.64 5.86
CA THR A 151 9.60 -11.85 4.76
C THR A 151 8.49 -10.90 5.21
N LEU A 152 8.37 -9.75 4.53
CA LEU A 152 7.24 -8.82 4.56
C LEU A 152 6.49 -8.94 3.23
N LYS A 153 5.22 -9.32 3.32
CA LYS A 153 4.30 -9.41 2.19
C LYS A 153 3.30 -8.27 2.25
N LEU A 154 3.28 -7.42 1.22
CA LEU A 154 2.23 -6.45 0.98
C LEU A 154 1.21 -7.04 0.01
N VAL A 155 -0.01 -7.23 0.49
CA VAL A 155 -1.15 -7.62 -0.33
C VAL A 155 -1.73 -6.38 -1.02
N SER A 156 -1.85 -5.28 -0.30
CA SER A 156 -2.31 -4.00 -0.84
C SER A 156 -1.54 -2.83 -0.22
N TYR A 157 -1.28 -1.80 -1.01
CA TYR A 157 -0.60 -0.57 -0.63
C TYR A 157 -1.25 0.61 -1.38
N MET A 158 -1.64 1.66 -0.64
CA MET A 158 -2.22 2.89 -1.21
C MET A 158 -3.36 2.65 -2.21
N ARG A 159 -4.32 1.81 -1.83
CA ARG A 159 -5.45 1.46 -2.69
C ARG A 159 -6.76 1.71 -1.96
N ASN A 160 -7.63 2.53 -2.55
CA ASN A 160 -8.90 2.93 -1.96
C ASN A 160 -8.70 3.57 -0.57
N ASP A 161 -9.33 3.02 0.48
CA ASP A 161 -9.16 3.42 1.88
C ASP A 161 -8.02 2.69 2.60
N THR A 162 -7.41 1.70 1.93
CA THR A 162 -6.33 0.88 2.51
C THR A 162 -5.00 1.59 2.36
N LEU A 163 -4.39 1.92 3.49
CA LEU A 163 -3.01 2.40 3.57
C LEU A 163 -2.06 1.27 3.18
N ALA A 164 -2.12 0.17 3.93
CA ALA A 164 -1.31 -1.02 3.72
C ALA A 164 -1.99 -2.23 4.34
N LYS A 165 -1.99 -3.35 3.63
CA LYS A 165 -2.50 -4.63 4.09
C LYS A 165 -1.50 -5.73 3.78
N GLY A 166 -1.24 -6.61 4.73
CA GLY A 166 -0.26 -7.65 4.53
C GLY A 166 0.04 -8.49 5.75
N SER A 167 1.15 -9.22 5.66
CA SER A 167 1.65 -10.11 6.70
C SER A 167 3.17 -10.11 6.68
N PHE A 168 3.77 -10.52 7.79
CA PHE A 168 5.19 -10.80 7.85
C PHE A 168 5.48 -11.98 8.77
N PHE A 169 6.66 -12.54 8.60
CA PHE A 169 7.32 -13.29 9.66
C PHE A 169 8.79 -12.91 9.71
N THR A 170 9.39 -12.99 10.89
CA THR A 170 10.82 -12.75 11.11
C THR A 170 11.30 -13.51 12.35
N PHE A 171 12.59 -13.40 12.65
CA PHE A 171 13.20 -13.96 13.85
C PHE A 171 13.95 -12.86 14.60
N LEU A 172 13.58 -12.64 15.86
CA LEU A 172 14.23 -11.66 16.73
C LEU A 172 15.00 -12.37 17.85
N ALA A 173 16.16 -11.85 18.23
CA ALA A 173 16.89 -12.26 19.44
C ALA A 173 16.74 -11.21 20.52
N ALA A 174 16.74 -11.61 21.80
CA ALA A 174 16.79 -10.64 22.90
C ALA A 174 18.22 -10.12 23.06
N ASP A 175 18.40 -8.82 23.35
CA ASP A 175 19.73 -8.21 23.45
C ASP A 175 20.61 -8.79 24.59
N ASN A 176 19.99 -9.41 25.61
CA ASN A 176 20.68 -9.99 26.76
C ASN A 176 20.79 -11.53 26.71
N ASP A 177 20.22 -12.18 25.69
CA ASP A 177 20.33 -13.63 25.51
C ASP A 177 21.50 -13.92 24.56
N SER A 178 22.20 -15.03 24.77
CA SER A 178 23.14 -15.57 23.78
C SER A 178 22.45 -15.63 22.40
N PRO A 179 23.12 -15.32 21.28
CA PRO A 179 22.53 -15.34 19.92
C PRO A 179 21.89 -16.68 19.50
N ALA A 180 22.01 -17.71 20.34
CA ALA A 180 21.37 -19.01 20.20
C ALA A 180 19.84 -19.00 20.31
N GLN A 181 19.20 -18.03 20.98
CA GLN A 181 17.73 -18.04 21.12
C GLN A 181 17.04 -17.06 20.17
N LEU A 182 16.55 -17.61 19.05
CA LEU A 182 15.74 -16.89 18.06
C LEU A 182 14.25 -17.06 18.34
N TYR A 183 13.53 -15.95 18.38
CA TYR A 183 12.09 -15.91 18.52
C TYR A 183 11.45 -15.64 17.18
N ARG A 184 10.71 -16.62 16.66
CA ARG A 184 9.84 -16.39 15.52
C ARG A 184 8.76 -15.38 15.92
N VAL A 185 8.61 -14.35 15.09
CA VAL A 185 7.55 -13.34 15.19
C VAL A 185 6.74 -13.40 13.92
N ASP A 186 5.47 -13.75 14.02
CA ASP A 186 4.51 -13.69 12.92
C ASP A 186 3.62 -12.46 13.12
N GLY A 187 3.29 -11.74 12.04
CA GLY A 187 2.43 -10.59 12.14
C GLY A 187 1.54 -10.37 10.93
N THR A 188 0.45 -9.66 11.17
CA THR A 188 -0.54 -9.28 10.15
C THR A 188 -0.93 -7.83 10.38
N PHE A 189 -1.22 -7.12 9.29
CA PHE A 189 -1.66 -5.74 9.36
C PHE A 189 -2.71 -5.45 8.31
N GLU A 190 -3.69 -4.65 8.69
CA GLU A 190 -4.61 -3.97 7.79
C GLU A 190 -4.78 -2.55 8.32
N LEU A 191 -4.11 -1.60 7.67
CA LEU A 191 -4.05 -0.19 8.06
C LEU A 191 -4.82 0.64 7.06
N ARG A 192 -5.53 1.66 7.54
CA ARG A 192 -6.37 2.53 6.69
C ARG A 192 -6.04 4.00 6.87
N LEU A 193 -6.09 4.72 5.75
CA LEU A 193 -5.97 6.18 5.77
C LEU A 193 -7.24 6.80 6.35
N LYS A 194 -7.13 8.02 6.86
CA LYS A 194 -8.29 8.77 7.32
C LYS A 194 -9.18 9.04 6.10
N SER A 195 -10.40 8.50 6.10
CA SER A 195 -11.38 8.86 5.08
C SER A 195 -11.58 10.37 5.14
N LYS A 196 -11.34 11.06 4.03
CA LYS A 196 -11.77 12.46 3.91
C LYS A 196 -13.29 12.45 4.00
N LYS A 197 -13.83 13.15 4.99
CA LYS A 197 -15.26 13.48 5.04
C LYS A 197 -15.53 14.61 4.06
#